data_AF-A0A7S3NYL4-F1
#
_entry.id   AF-A0A7S3NYL4-F1
#
_cell.length_a   1.000
_cell.length_b   1.000
_cell.length_c   1.000
_cell.angle_alpha   90.00
_cell.angle_beta   90.00
_cell.angle_gamma   90.00
#
_symmetry.space_group_name_H-M   'P 1'
#
loop_
_entity.id
_entity.type
_entity.pdbx_description
1 polymer ?
#
loop_
_entity_poly.entity_id
_entity_poly.type
_entity_poly.pdbx_seq_one_letter_code
_entity_poly.pdbx_strand_id
1 'polypeptide(L)'
;FIVAVIFFLYDAVVIPILFRRKFGKYPNVFVRPSFMPFLGDYHQALKDESTNRIYYQHVREEAKLRNNYDMKVDIEGKVPILNLISDRALKEYINLSPTKIDKLRWIKGSLKLEVGSLAQEKTNSKTIKRRKHLSNLLGLNSASKYIPEMLGCSE
;
A
#
# COMPACT_ATOMS: atom_id res chain seq x y z
N PHE A 1 -28.35 0.67 -22.05
CA PHE A 1 -28.83 -0.08 -20.86
C PHE A 1 -28.26 -1.50 -20.81
N ILE A 2 -28.59 -2.40 -21.74
CA ILE A 2 -28.10 -3.80 -21.77
C ILE A 2 -26.56 -3.89 -21.68
N VAL A 3 -25.85 -3.07 -22.46
CA VAL A 3 -24.38 -3.00 -22.42
C VAL A 3 -23.85 -2.63 -21.02
N ALA A 4 -24.48 -1.68 -20.34
CA ALA A 4 -24.09 -1.28 -18.99
C ALA A 4 -24.33 -2.39 -17.96
N VAL A 5 -25.43 -3.15 -18.10
CA VAL A 5 -25.72 -4.33 -17.26
C VAL A 5 -24.67 -5.42 -17.48
N ILE A 6 -24.27 -5.68 -18.72
CA ILE A 6 -23.22 -6.65 -19.04
C ILE A 6 -21.88 -6.24 -18.42
N PHE A 7 -21.49 -4.96 -18.55
CA PHE A 7 -20.26 -4.45 -17.92
C PHE A 7 -20.31 -4.56 -16.39
N PHE A 8 -21.45 -4.25 -15.77
CA PHE A 8 -21.61 -4.37 -14.33
C PHE A 8 -21.49 -5.83 -13.85
N LEU A 9 -22.15 -6.77 -14.52
CA LEU A 9 -22.04 -8.20 -14.19
C LEU A 9 -20.62 -8.71 -14.39
N TYR A 10 -19.94 -8.26 -15.45
CA TYR A 10 -18.54 -8.62 -15.67
C TYR A 10 -17.63 -8.12 -14.53
N ASP A 11 -17.77 -6.85 -14.16
CA ASP A 11 -16.96 -6.25 -13.08
C ASP A 11 -17.29 -6.86 -11.71
N ALA A 12 -18.56 -7.17 -11.43
CA ALA A 12 -19.01 -7.69 -10.14
C ALA A 12 -18.82 -9.20 -9.95
N VAL A 13 -18.78 -9.98 -11.04
CA VAL A 13 -18.75 -11.45 -10.99
C VAL A 13 -17.48 -12.03 -11.62
N VAL A 14 -17.16 -11.64 -12.85
CA VAL A 14 -16.07 -12.25 -13.61
C VAL A 14 -14.71 -11.83 -13.06
N ILE A 15 -14.48 -10.53 -12.85
CA ILE A 15 -13.22 -10.01 -12.32
C ILE A 15 -12.87 -10.65 -10.97
N PRO A 16 -13.78 -10.71 -9.97
CA PRO A 16 -13.50 -11.31 -8.68
C PRO A 16 -13.14 -12.80 -8.74
N ILE A 17 -13.85 -13.57 -9.58
CA ILE A 17 -13.61 -15.00 -9.74
C ILE A 17 -12.22 -15.24 -10.35
N LEU A 18 -11.89 -14.52 -11.44
CA LEU A 18 -10.59 -14.63 -12.09
C LEU A 18 -9.45 -14.23 -11.15
N PHE A 19 -9.65 -13.17 -10.38
CA PHE A 19 -8.68 -12.70 -9.40
C PHE A 19 -8.45 -13.72 -8.28
N ARG A 20 -9.50 -14.29 -7.70
CA ARG A 20 -9.38 -15.34 -6.69
C ARG A 20 -8.67 -16.56 -7.23
N ARG A 21 -8.99 -16.99 -8.46
CA ARG A 21 -8.28 -18.10 -9.11
C ARG A 21 -6.78 -17.80 -9.30
N LYS A 22 -6.45 -16.56 -9.66
CA LYS A 22 -5.06 -16.15 -9.91
C LYS A 22 -4.20 -16.15 -8.65
N PHE A 23 -4.72 -15.64 -7.53
CA PHE A 23 -3.95 -15.43 -6.30
C PHE A 23 -4.22 -16.49 -5.21
N GLY A 24 -5.38 -17.14 -5.21
CA GLY A 24 -5.76 -18.13 -4.19
C GLY A 24 -4.99 -19.45 -4.29
N LYS A 25 -4.19 -19.64 -5.35
CA LYS A 25 -3.28 -20.79 -5.49
C LYS A 25 -2.03 -20.68 -4.60
N TYR A 26 -1.74 -19.51 -4.04
CA TYR A 26 -0.55 -19.29 -3.22
C TYR A 26 -0.90 -19.44 -1.73
N PRO A 27 -0.29 -20.39 -1.00
CA PRO A 27 -0.69 -20.72 0.37
C PRO A 27 -0.38 -19.62 1.39
N ASN A 28 0.61 -18.77 1.12
CA ASN A 28 1.01 -17.64 1.96
C ASN A 28 0.33 -16.32 1.56
N VAL A 29 -0.68 -16.38 0.67
CA VAL A 29 -1.44 -15.21 0.20
C VAL A 29 -2.87 -15.28 0.69
N PHE A 30 -3.25 -14.30 1.50
CA PHE A 30 -4.64 -14.08 1.87
C PHE A 30 -5.35 -13.34 0.73
N VAL A 31 -6.34 -13.97 0.12
CA VAL A 31 -7.23 -13.32 -0.85
C VAL A 31 -8.55 -13.01 -0.18
N ARG A 32 -8.99 -11.75 -0.23
CA ARG A 32 -10.22 -11.36 0.46
C ARG A 32 -11.43 -12.16 -0.05
N PRO A 33 -12.24 -12.74 0.86
CA PRO A 33 -13.38 -13.58 0.49
C PRO A 33 -14.58 -12.78 -0.01
N SER A 34 -14.57 -11.46 0.11
CA SER A 34 -15.55 -10.54 -0.47
C SER A 34 -14.87 -9.62 -1.48
N PHE A 35 -15.54 -9.38 -2.62
CA PHE A 35 -15.11 -8.36 -3.57
C PHE A 35 -15.67 -7.01 -3.15
N MET A 36 -14.82 -5.98 -3.18
CA MET A 36 -15.24 -4.60 -2.97
C MET A 36 -15.02 -3.84 -4.30
N PRO A 37 -16.09 -3.42 -4.99
CA PRO A 37 -15.98 -2.67 -6.25
C PRO A 37 -15.46 -1.23 -6.08
N PHE A 38 -15.18 -0.79 -4.84
CA PHE A 38 -14.65 0.53 -4.50
C PHE A 38 -13.50 0.40 -3.48
N LEU A 39 -12.80 1.51 -3.20
CA LEU A 39 -11.71 1.61 -2.21
C LEU A 39 -12.11 0.92 -0.89
N GLY A 40 -11.54 -0.23 -0.61
CA GLY A 40 -12.00 -1.11 0.46
C GLY A 40 -11.78 -0.49 1.83
N ASP A 41 -10.66 0.19 1.99
CA ASP A 41 -10.29 0.86 3.23
C ASP A 41 -11.10 2.15 3.47
N TYR A 42 -11.54 2.83 2.39
CA TYR A 42 -12.44 3.99 2.52
C TYR A 42 -13.84 3.58 2.99
N HIS A 43 -14.38 2.49 2.43
CA HIS A 43 -15.66 1.95 2.90
C HIS A 43 -15.58 1.50 4.37
N GLN A 44 -14.48 0.87 4.78
CA GLN A 44 -14.29 0.47 6.17
C GLN A 44 -14.12 1.67 7.10
N ALA A 45 -13.40 2.71 6.66
CA ALA A 45 -13.25 3.96 7.41
C ALA A 45 -14.60 4.65 7.66
N LEU A 46 -15.46 4.76 6.63
CA LEU A 46 -16.81 5.31 6.78
C LEU A 46 -17.68 4.49 7.74
N LYS A 47 -17.54 3.16 7.70
CA LYS A 47 -18.28 2.27 8.60
C LYS A 47 -17.82 2.41 10.05
N ASP A 48 -16.51 2.52 10.26
CA ASP A 48 -15.93 2.73 11.57
C ASP A 48 -16.33 4.10 12.14
N GLU A 49 -16.28 5.15 11.33
CA GLU A 49 -16.73 6.50 11.71
C GLU A 49 -18.22 6.51 12.12
N SER A 50 -19.09 5.93 11.30
CA SER A 50 -20.54 5.83 11.60
C SER A 50 -20.88 4.94 12.79
N THR A 51 -19.99 4.03 13.19
CA THR A 51 -20.15 3.18 14.38
C THR A 51 -19.34 3.67 15.59
N ASN A 52 -18.74 4.87 15.48
CA ASN A 52 -17.87 5.48 16.49
C ASN A 52 -16.72 4.56 16.94
N ARG A 53 -16.22 3.75 16.00
CA ARG A 53 -15.15 2.79 16.21
C ARG A 53 -13.82 3.43 15.81
N ILE A 54 -12.79 3.22 16.64
CA ILE A 54 -11.44 3.68 16.32
C ILE A 54 -10.92 2.85 15.14
N TYR A 55 -10.51 3.53 14.06
CA TYR A 55 -9.97 2.91 12.85
C TYR A 55 -8.89 1.85 13.16
N TYR A 56 -7.95 2.12 14.07
CA TYR A 56 -6.91 1.15 14.40
C TYR A 56 -7.43 -0.15 15.06
N GLN A 57 -8.63 -0.14 15.62
CA GLN A 57 -9.22 -1.31 16.25
C GLN A 57 -9.63 -2.37 15.22
N HIS A 58 -10.26 -1.98 14.09
CA HIS A 58 -10.59 -2.96 13.03
C HIS A 58 -9.32 -3.52 12.38
N VAL A 59 -8.28 -2.68 12.18
CA VAL A 59 -7.01 -3.14 11.59
C VAL A 59 -6.40 -4.22 12.47
N ARG A 60 -6.40 -4.01 13.79
CA ARG A 60 -5.87 -4.97 14.77
C ARG A 60 -6.65 -6.29 14.76
N GLU A 61 -7.96 -6.25 14.60
CA GLU A 61 -8.80 -7.45 14.53
C GLU A 61 -8.58 -8.22 13.24
N GLU A 62 -8.56 -7.53 12.10
CA GLU A 62 -8.29 -8.18 10.83
C GLU A 62 -6.84 -8.70 10.74
N ALA A 63 -5.88 -8.12 11.46
CA ALA A 63 -4.51 -8.62 11.55
C ALA A 63 -4.45 -10.03 12.18
N LYS A 64 -5.34 -10.34 13.15
CA LYS A 64 -5.42 -11.68 13.76
C LYS A 64 -5.79 -12.75 12.74
N LEU A 65 -6.67 -12.41 11.78
CA LEU A 65 -7.09 -13.32 10.70
C LEU A 65 -5.99 -13.54 9.65
N ARG A 66 -4.94 -12.71 9.68
CA ARG A 66 -3.94 -12.59 8.63
C ARG A 66 -2.52 -12.96 9.10
N ASN A 67 -2.37 -13.38 10.35
CA ASN A 67 -1.09 -13.69 10.98
C ASN A 67 -0.31 -14.83 10.30
N ASN A 68 -1.00 -15.75 9.63
CA ASN A 68 -0.42 -16.90 8.95
C ASN A 68 -0.06 -16.63 7.48
N TYR A 69 -0.23 -15.40 7.01
CA TYR A 69 -0.02 -15.03 5.61
C TYR A 69 1.08 -13.98 5.48
N ASP A 70 1.83 -14.07 4.38
CA ASP A 70 2.88 -13.12 4.04
C ASP A 70 2.32 -11.87 3.36
N MET A 71 1.24 -12.04 2.59
CA MET A 71 0.65 -10.98 1.77
C MET A 71 -0.88 -11.07 1.76
N LYS A 72 -1.53 -9.91 1.67
CA LYS A 72 -2.96 -9.77 1.37
C LYS A 72 -3.11 -9.19 -0.02
N VAL A 73 -4.04 -9.75 -0.79
CA VAL A 73 -4.31 -9.33 -2.16
C VAL A 73 -5.78 -8.98 -2.27
N ASP A 74 -6.04 -7.72 -2.57
CA ASP A 74 -7.37 -7.12 -2.69
C ASP A 74 -7.58 -6.59 -4.11
N ILE A 75 -8.85 -6.39 -4.50
CA ILE A 75 -9.17 -5.60 -5.68
C ILE A 75 -9.85 -4.33 -5.19
N GLU A 76 -9.29 -3.18 -5.55
CA GLU A 76 -9.91 -1.89 -5.34
C GLU A 76 -10.34 -1.32 -6.69
N GLY A 77 -11.65 -1.25 -6.92
CA GLY A 77 -12.20 -0.93 -8.24
C GLY A 77 -11.84 -2.01 -9.27
N LYS A 78 -10.83 -1.72 -10.10
CA LYS A 78 -10.29 -2.65 -11.11
C LYS A 78 -8.80 -2.94 -10.93
N VAL A 79 -8.20 -2.42 -9.86
CA VAL A 79 -6.75 -2.51 -9.63
C VAL A 79 -6.49 -3.53 -8.52
N PRO A 80 -5.62 -4.52 -8.75
CA PRO A 80 -5.19 -5.41 -7.70
C PRO A 80 -4.23 -4.66 -6.75
N ILE A 81 -4.57 -4.63 -5.46
CA ILE A 81 -3.74 -4.05 -4.41
C ILE A 81 -3.06 -5.18 -3.64
N LEU A 82 -1.76 -5.03 -3.42
CA LEU A 82 -0.91 -5.97 -2.70
C LEU A 82 -0.47 -5.32 -1.40
N ASN A 83 -0.90 -5.91 -0.28
CA ASN A 83 -0.56 -5.50 1.06
C ASN A 83 0.43 -6.51 1.66
N LEU A 84 1.61 -6.04 2.08
CA LEU A 84 2.60 -6.88 2.74
C LEU A 84 2.24 -6.99 4.22
N ILE A 85 2.13 -8.21 4.75
CA ILE A 85 1.72 -8.45 6.14
C ILE A 85 2.91 -8.87 7.00
N SER A 86 3.76 -9.76 6.50
CA SER A 86 4.89 -10.30 7.27
C SER A 86 6.17 -9.49 7.07
N ASP A 87 7.00 -9.43 8.11
CA ASP A 87 8.34 -8.83 8.04
C ASP A 87 9.20 -9.47 6.96
N ARG A 88 9.01 -10.78 6.73
CA ARG A 88 9.70 -11.53 5.68
C ARG A 88 9.34 -10.98 4.30
N ALA A 89 8.04 -10.84 4.02
CA ALA A 89 7.55 -10.31 2.75
C ALA A 89 7.98 -8.86 2.53
N LEU A 90 7.98 -8.05 3.59
CA LEU A 90 8.46 -6.67 3.54
C LEU A 90 9.95 -6.59 3.17
N LYS A 91 10.80 -7.38 3.84
CA LYS A 91 12.24 -7.43 3.53
C LYS A 91 12.50 -7.90 2.10
N GLU A 92 11.77 -8.92 1.64
CA GLU A 92 11.88 -9.40 0.27
C GLU A 92 11.45 -8.34 -0.75
N TYR A 93 10.34 -7.65 -0.52
CA TYR A 93 9.88 -6.55 -1.36
C TYR A 93 10.92 -5.43 -1.45
N ILE A 94 11.48 -4.98 -0.32
CA ILE A 94 12.51 -3.94 -0.28
C ILE A 94 13.74 -4.35 -1.10
N ASN A 95 14.14 -5.62 -1.04
CA ASN A 95 15.27 -6.14 -1.82
C ASN A 95 14.96 -6.21 -3.32
N LEU A 96 13.71 -6.50 -3.71
CA LEU A 96 13.27 -6.62 -5.10
C LEU A 96 12.93 -5.26 -5.74
N SER A 97 12.56 -4.26 -4.95
CA SER A 97 12.09 -2.95 -5.43
C SER A 97 13.05 -2.26 -6.41
N PRO A 98 14.37 -2.14 -6.10
CA PRO A 98 15.31 -1.40 -6.93
C PRO A 98 15.56 -2.03 -8.32
N THR A 99 15.26 -3.33 -8.48
CA THR A 99 15.69 -4.10 -9.65
C THR A 99 14.54 -4.62 -10.50
N LYS A 100 13.38 -4.93 -9.91
CA LYS A 100 12.26 -5.61 -10.59
C LYS A 100 10.94 -4.83 -10.55
N ILE A 101 10.60 -4.17 -9.45
CA ILE A 101 9.27 -3.57 -9.26
C ILE A 101 9.18 -2.19 -9.92
N ASP A 102 10.22 -1.36 -9.78
CA ASP A 102 10.32 -0.02 -10.41
C ASP A 102 10.42 -0.06 -11.95
N LYS A 103 10.50 -1.25 -12.56
CA LYS A 103 10.55 -1.44 -14.02
C LYS A 103 9.17 -1.66 -14.66
N LEU A 104 8.12 -1.90 -13.87
CA LEU A 104 6.78 -2.13 -14.40
C LEU A 104 6.18 -0.82 -14.97
N ARG A 105 5.90 -0.80 -16.28
CA ARG A 105 5.50 0.39 -17.09
C ARG A 105 4.29 1.17 -16.55
N TRP A 106 3.44 0.53 -15.73
CA TRP A 106 2.20 1.04 -15.17
C TRP A 106 2.34 1.53 -13.71
N ILE A 107 3.33 1.01 -12.98
CA ILE A 107 3.79 1.56 -11.68
C ILE A 107 4.79 2.71 -11.91
N LYS A 108 5.33 2.81 -13.13
CA LYS A 108 6.12 3.93 -13.67
C LYS A 108 5.27 5.21 -13.81
N GLY A 109 4.64 5.65 -12.74
CA GLY A 109 3.58 6.64 -12.82
C GLY A 109 2.77 6.86 -11.55
N SER A 110 2.42 5.81 -10.80
CA SER A 110 1.55 5.97 -9.62
C SER A 110 2.21 6.75 -8.49
N LEU A 111 3.54 6.75 -8.42
CA LEU A 111 4.27 7.65 -7.54
C LEU A 111 4.43 9.07 -8.12
N LYS A 112 4.23 9.33 -9.42
CA LYS A 112 4.48 10.64 -10.09
C LYS A 112 3.71 11.85 -9.54
N LEU A 113 2.85 11.68 -8.53
CA LEU A 113 2.26 12.79 -7.80
C LEU A 113 3.32 13.73 -7.18
N GLU A 114 4.58 13.29 -7.05
CA GLU A 114 5.71 14.14 -6.66
C GLU A 114 6.88 14.05 -7.66
N VAL A 115 6.82 14.78 -8.76
CA VAL A 115 7.95 14.90 -9.70
C VAL A 115 9.17 15.47 -8.97
N GLY A 116 10.26 14.69 -8.87
CA GLY A 116 11.49 15.08 -8.15
C GLY A 116 11.62 14.54 -6.71
N SER A 117 10.65 13.74 -6.26
CA SER A 117 10.68 13.05 -4.97
C SER A 117 11.72 11.94 -4.93
N LEU A 118 12.48 11.90 -3.83
CA LEU A 118 13.56 10.93 -3.59
C LEU A 118 13.08 9.48 -3.51
N ALA A 119 11.80 9.28 -3.20
CA ALA A 119 11.16 7.98 -3.19
C ALA A 119 11.11 7.34 -4.59
N GLN A 120 11.27 8.12 -5.66
CA GLN A 120 11.08 7.69 -7.05
C GLN A 120 12.33 7.79 -7.90
N GLU A 121 13.34 8.50 -7.41
CA GLU A 121 14.55 8.67 -8.18
C GLU A 121 15.32 7.35 -8.21
N LYS A 122 15.65 6.88 -9.43
CA LYS A 122 16.46 5.67 -9.61
C LYS A 122 17.74 5.77 -8.78
N THR A 123 18.08 4.68 -8.09
CA THR A 123 19.35 4.59 -7.36
C THR A 123 20.52 4.70 -8.35
N ASN A 124 21.25 5.82 -8.25
CA ASN A 124 22.45 6.17 -9.02
C ASN A 124 23.35 7.04 -8.13
N SER A 125 24.54 7.40 -8.62
CA SER A 125 25.52 8.16 -7.84
C SER A 125 25.00 9.52 -7.35
N LYS A 126 24.16 10.21 -8.14
CA LYS A 126 23.55 11.50 -7.78
C LYS A 126 22.51 11.35 -6.67
N THR A 127 21.61 10.38 -6.80
CA THR A 127 20.59 10.08 -5.77
C THR A 127 21.19 9.62 -4.46
N ILE A 128 22.24 8.78 -4.50
CA ILE A 128 22.94 8.32 -3.30
C ILE A 128 23.55 9.50 -2.55
N LYS A 129 24.21 10.44 -3.25
CA LYS A 129 24.75 11.66 -2.63
C LYS A 129 23.65 12.51 -1.98
N ARG A 130 22.52 12.69 -2.67
CA ARG A 130 21.37 13.45 -2.16
C ARG A 130 20.73 12.80 -0.93
N ARG A 131 20.60 11.47 -0.91
CA ARG A 131 20.15 10.69 0.26
C ARG A 131 21.08 10.87 1.46
N LYS A 132 22.40 10.75 1.25
CA LYS A 132 23.39 10.99 2.32
C LYS A 132 23.29 12.41 2.89
N HIS A 133 23.09 13.41 2.04
CA HIS A 133 22.92 14.79 2.48
C HIS A 133 21.68 14.96 3.37
N LEU A 134 20.55 14.36 2.99
CA LEU A 134 19.34 14.40 3.82
C LEU A 134 19.49 13.62 5.13
N SER A 135 20.15 12.46 5.11
CA SER A 135 20.45 11.74 6.34
C SER A 135 21.36 12.55 7.28
N ASN A 136 22.19 13.45 6.76
CA ASN A 136 22.97 14.37 7.60
C ASN A 136 22.11 15.52 8.15
N LEU A 137 21.12 16.01 7.40
CA LEU A 137 20.21 17.08 7.84
C LEU A 137 19.16 16.59 8.84
N LEU A 138 18.59 15.40 8.61
CA LEU A 138 17.50 14.81 9.38
C LEU A 138 17.96 13.68 10.31
N GLY A 139 19.27 13.40 10.35
CA GLY A 139 19.82 12.42 11.27
C GLY A 139 19.65 12.85 12.72
N LEU A 140 19.69 11.89 13.64
CA LEU A 140 19.43 12.09 15.08
C LEU A 140 20.20 13.28 15.68
N ASN A 141 21.46 13.49 15.27
CA ASN A 141 22.31 14.56 15.78
C ASN A 141 21.95 15.96 15.24
N SER A 142 21.29 16.04 14.08
CA SER A 142 20.84 17.30 13.48
C SER A 142 19.38 17.58 13.86
N ALA A 143 18.56 16.53 13.95
CA ALA A 143 17.16 16.60 14.37
C ALA A 143 16.99 17.22 15.76
N SER A 144 17.93 16.97 16.68
CA SER A 144 17.91 17.52 18.04
C SER A 144 17.93 19.05 18.09
N LYS A 145 18.48 19.72 17.08
CA LYS A 145 18.53 21.19 16.97
C LYS A 145 17.15 21.80 16.76
N TYR A 146 16.22 21.03 16.20
CA TYR A 146 14.86 21.48 15.91
C TYR A 146 13.89 21.19 17.06
N ILE A 147 14.28 20.38 18.05
CA ILE A 147 13.43 20.00 19.18
C ILE A 147 12.89 21.23 19.95
N PRO A 148 13.69 22.25 20.31
CA PRO A 148 13.18 23.40 21.04
C PRO A 148 12.10 24.18 20.28
N GLU A 149 12.29 24.35 18.97
CA GLU A 149 11.34 25.05 18.10
C GLU A 149 10.06 24.22 17.88
N MET A 150 10.17 22.91 17.75
CA MET A 150 9.02 22.01 17.68
C MET A 150 8.19 22.02 18.96
N LEU A 151 8.84 22.08 20.13
CA LEU A 151 8.14 22.19 21.42
C LEU A 151 7.40 23.53 21.53
N GLY A 152 8.03 24.63 21.12
CA GLY A 152 7.40 25.95 21.12
C GLY A 152 6.19 26.07 20.18
N CYS A 153 6.13 25.29 19.10
CA CYS A 153 4.96 25.22 18.21
C CYS A 153 3.83 24.31 18.72
N SER A 154 4.08 23.50 19.76
CA SER A 154 3.09 22.60 20.36
C SER A 154 2.42 23.14 21.62
N GLU A 155 2.89 24.28 22.12
CA GLU A 155 2.30 25.10 23.19
C GLU A 155 1.35 26.15 22.58
#